data_AF-A0A8E2DEG7-F1
#
_entry.id   AF-A0A8E2DEG7-F1
#
_cell.length_a   1.000
_cell.length_b   1.000
_cell.length_c   1.000
_cell.angle_alpha   90.00
_cell.angle_beta   90.00
_cell.angle_gamma   90.00
#
_symmetry.space_group_name_H-M   'P 1'
#
loop_
_entity.id
_entity.type
_entity.pdbx_description
1 polymer ?
#
loop_
_entity_poly.entity_id
_entity_poly.type
_entity_poly.pdbx_seq_one_letter_code
_entity_poly.pdbx_strand_id
1 'polypeptide(L)' 'PDINHADKHVRNTTARAFSTVASALGIPSLLPFFKAAVYRSKKTWQAHHTGIRIVQQIAIMMDC' A
#
# COMPACT_ATOMS: atom_id res chain seq x y z
N PRO A 1 5.85 -3.82 -6.10
CA PRO A 1 7.06 -4.57 -5.67
C PRO A 1 7.60 -3.93 -4.38
N ASP A 2 8.22 -4.68 -3.46
CA ASP A 2 8.61 -4.31 -2.06
C ASP A 2 7.55 -4.37 -0.94
N ILE A 3 6.32 -4.76 -1.28
CA ILE A 3 5.20 -4.86 -0.32
C ILE A 3 5.43 -5.98 0.73
N ASN A 4 6.26 -6.98 0.38
CA ASN A 4 6.56 -8.15 1.21
C ASN A 4 7.99 -8.15 1.77
N HIS A 5 8.67 -7.00 1.74
CA HIS A 5 10.04 -6.88 2.22
C HIS A 5 10.13 -7.24 3.71
N ALA A 6 11.18 -7.96 4.13
CA ALA A 6 11.34 -8.37 5.54
C ALA A 6 11.46 -7.14 6.47
N ASP A 7 12.20 -6.15 6.01
CA ASP A 7 12.34 -4.86 6.69
C ASP A 7 11.01 -4.07 6.72
N LYS A 8 10.64 -3.61 7.92
CA LYS A 8 9.47 -2.75 8.16
C LYS A 8 9.67 -1.33 7.63
N HIS A 9 10.90 -0.80 7.66
CA HIS A 9 11.20 0.56 7.20
C HIS A 9 10.94 0.69 5.71
N VAL A 10 11.46 -0.25 4.91
CA VAL A 10 11.21 -0.32 3.46
C VAL A 10 9.71 -0.34 3.17
N ARG A 11 8.95 -1.22 3.84
CA ARG A 11 7.49 -1.32 3.68
C ARG A 11 6.75 -0.03 4.05
N ASN A 12 7.18 0.67 5.09
CA ASN A 12 6.59 1.94 5.50
C ASN A 12 6.87 3.05 4.48
N THR A 13 8.07 3.10 3.92
CA THR A 13 8.44 4.05 2.87
C THR A 13 7.65 3.78 1.60
N THR A 14 7.53 2.51 1.19
CA THR A 14 6.65 2.09 0.10
C THR A 14 5.22 2.54 0.34
N ALA A 15 4.70 2.40 1.58
CA ALA A 15 3.34 2.82 1.88
C ALA A 15 3.09 4.32 1.75
N ARG A 16 4.07 5.15 2.17
CA ARG A 16 4.02 6.61 2.00
C ARG A 16 4.12 7.04 0.54
N ALA A 17 5.00 6.41 -0.23
CA ALA A 17 5.13 6.68 -1.66
C ALA A 17 3.81 6.38 -2.40
N PHE A 18 3.21 5.22 -2.13
CA PHE A 18 1.92 4.84 -2.71
C PHE A 18 0.79 5.80 -2.35
N SER A 19 0.74 6.28 -1.12
CA SER A 19 -0.25 7.28 -0.71
C SER A 19 -0.14 8.58 -1.50
N THR A 20 1.09 9.04 -1.75
CA THR A 20 1.33 10.28 -2.51
C THR A 20 0.88 10.12 -3.96
N VAL A 21 1.18 8.97 -4.57
CA VAL A 21 0.75 8.64 -5.93
C VAL A 21 -0.77 8.49 -6.01
N ALA A 22 -1.41 7.94 -4.97
CA ALA A 22 -2.87 7.83 -4.89
C ALA A 22 -3.55 9.19 -4.88
N SER A 23 -3.01 10.15 -4.14
CA SER A 23 -3.52 11.52 -4.11
C SER A 23 -3.32 12.25 -5.44
N ALA A 24 -2.27 11.92 -6.20
CA ALA A 24 -1.98 12.55 -7.49
C ALA A 24 -2.78 11.97 -8.67
N LEU A 25 -2.95 10.64 -8.71
CA LEU A 25 -3.61 9.93 -9.82
C LEU A 25 -5.06 9.52 -9.53
N GLY A 26 -5.49 9.64 -8.28
CA GLY A 26 -6.79 9.20 -7.80
C GLY A 26 -6.81 7.71 -7.40
N ILE A 27 -7.51 7.42 -6.30
CA ILE A 27 -7.69 6.09 -5.71
C ILE A 27 -8.16 5.00 -6.69
N PRO A 28 -9.08 5.26 -7.64
CA PRO A 28 -9.61 4.21 -8.52
C PRO A 28 -8.54 3.51 -9.37
N SER A 29 -7.51 4.25 -9.77
CA SER A 29 -6.38 3.74 -10.57
C SER A 29 -5.51 2.72 -9.82
N LEU A 30 -5.56 2.75 -8.48
CA LEU A 30 -4.76 1.90 -7.60
C LEU A 30 -5.50 0.67 -7.06
N LEU A 31 -6.82 0.62 -7.19
CA LEU A 31 -7.63 -0.53 -6.78
C LEU A 31 -7.20 -1.86 -7.44
N PRO A 32 -6.85 -1.93 -8.74
CA PRO A 32 -6.34 -3.15 -9.37
C PRO A 32 -4.99 -3.58 -8.77
N PHE A 33 -4.14 -2.61 -8.41
CA PHE A 33 -2.85 -2.84 -7.77
C PHE A 33 -3.00 -3.39 -6.36
N PHE A 34 -3.89 -2.81 -5.53
CA PHE A 34 -4.19 -3.34 -4.21
C PHE A 34 -4.77 -4.74 -4.28
N LYS A 35 -5.72 -4.97 -5.19
CA LYS A 35 -6.34 -6.28 -5.37
C LYS A 35 -5.31 -7.32 -5.81
N ALA A 36 -4.44 -6.99 -6.76
CA ALA A 36 -3.38 -7.91 -7.20
C ALA A 36 -2.33 -8.15 -6.09
N ALA A 37 -1.87 -7.09 -5.41
CA ALA A 37 -0.84 -7.18 -4.39
C ALA A 37 -1.30 -7.92 -3.12
N VAL A 38 -2.53 -7.70 -2.68
CA VAL A 38 -3.09 -8.25 -1.43
C VAL A 38 -3.73 -9.63 -1.65
N TYR A 39 -4.45 -9.84 -2.76
CA TYR A 39 -5.17 -11.10 -3.01
C TYR A 39 -4.31 -12.21 -3.63
N ARG A 40 -3.31 -11.86 -4.47
CA ARG A 40 -2.42 -12.86 -5.09
C ARG A 40 -1.15 -13.16 -4.29
N SER A 41 -0.81 -12.36 -3.28
CA SER A 41 0.33 -12.65 -2.38
C SER A 41 -0.02 -13.76 -1.39
N LYS A 42 -0.13 -15.00 -1.87
CA LYS A 42 -0.39 -16.19 -1.04
C LYS A 42 0.71 -16.53 -0.01
N LYS A 43 1.79 -15.76 0.09
CA LYS A 43 3.02 -16.18 0.79
C LYS A 43 3.41 -15.42 2.05
N THR A 44 2.84 -14.26 2.40
CA THR A 44 3.32 -13.50 3.57
C THR A 44 2.29 -12.54 4.17
N TRP A 45 2.03 -12.67 5.49
CA TRP A 45 1.26 -11.71 6.30
C TRP A 45 1.71 -10.25 6.11
N GLN A 46 3.01 -10.06 5.85
CA GLN A 46 3.63 -8.78 5.57
C GLN A 46 2.93 -8.04 4.43
N ALA A 47 2.46 -8.75 3.39
CA ALA A 47 1.74 -8.19 2.26
C ALA A 47 0.44 -7.50 2.70
N HIS A 48 -0.34 -8.22 3.52
CA HIS A 48 -1.62 -7.74 4.04
C HIS A 48 -1.42 -6.55 4.98
N HIS A 49 -0.44 -6.64 5.88
CA HIS A 49 -0.11 -5.54 6.80
C HIS A 49 0.32 -4.27 6.03
N THR A 50 1.15 -4.41 4.99
CA THR A 50 1.54 -3.26 4.15
C THR A 50 0.35 -2.70 3.36
N GLY A 51 -0.53 -3.56 2.85
CA GLY A 51 -1.78 -3.13 2.19
C GLY A 51 -2.65 -2.26 3.07
N ILE A 52 -2.90 -2.70 4.31
CA ILE A 52 -3.67 -1.93 5.31
C ILE A 52 -2.97 -0.59 5.62
N ARG A 53 -1.63 -0.62 5.78
CA ARG A 53 -0.82 0.57 6.03
C ARG A 53 -0.89 1.60 4.90
N ILE A 54 -1.02 1.18 3.65
CA ILE A 54 -1.18 2.10 2.52
C ILE A 54 -2.56 2.77 2.59
N VAL A 55 -3.64 2.02 2.83
CA VAL A 55 -4.99 2.58 2.97
C VAL A 55 -5.04 3.59 4.12
N GLN A 56 -4.42 3.26 5.26
CA GLN A 56 -4.31 4.18 6.39
C GLN A 56 -3.55 5.46 6.02
N GLN A 57 -2.45 5.35 5.27
CA GLN A 57 -1.66 6.52 4.88
C GLN A 57 -2.42 7.42 3.88
N ILE A 58 -3.21 6.80 2.99
CA ILE A 58 -4.11 7.51 2.08
C ILE A 58 -5.17 8.29 2.87
N ALA A 59 -5.79 7.67 3.88
CA ALA A 59 -6.76 8.35 4.74
C ALA A 59 -6.15 9.55 5.49
N ILE A 60 -4.94 9.38 6.05
CA ILE A 60 -4.22 10.48 6.73
C ILE A 60 -3.91 11.63 5.75
N MET A 61 -3.54 11.32 4.50
CA MET A 61 -3.14 12.32 3.51
C MET A 61 -4.32 13.10 2.93
N MET A 62 -5.53 12.53 2.96
CA MET A 62 -6.74 13.17 2.44
C MET A 62 -7.51 13.98 3.51
N ASP A 63 -6.96 14.12 4.73
CA ASP A 63 -7.49 14.95 5.82
C ASP A 63 -9.02 14.78 6.02
N CYS A 64 -9.45 13.52 6.18
CA CYS A 64 -10.83 13.16 6.51
C CYS A 64 -11.02 12.85 8.00
#